data_AF-A0A2S9B1V5-F1
#
_entry.id   AF-A0A2S9B1V5-F1
#
_cell.length_a   1.000
_cell.length_b   1.000
_cell.length_c   1.000
_cell.angle_alpha   90.00
_cell.angle_beta   90.00
_cell.angle_gamma   90.00
#
_symmetry.space_group_name_H-M   'P 1'
#
loop_
_entity.id
_entity.type
_entity.pdbx_description
1 polymer ?
#
loop_
_entity_poly.entity_id
_entity_poly.type
_entity_poly.pdbx_seq_one_letter_code
_entity_poly.pdbx_strand_id
1 'polypeptide(L)'
;MLKLLALGLSLLISHAQAAPDINGIWVNRALIDAAAQGGPLNTAGAHLEWEIDTRNAMARVSNGFETGEGQLRQTSPDTWTVDYDGHSINTLRLEGEQLIQLAQAHTPQQTFHRPIEVPTAGAKWGSTFRKALNTAYLGGQWRITQGPGTGDALVFTADGRVSGLPDTVSYELCLDGDCASQGAGHDTMYLSTEAQGDTWIFVRKGKQLEIFQAVNTAQADEVPQLTPGPRQWLLEKQ
;
A
#
# COMPACT_ATOMS: atom_id res chain seq x y z
N MET A 1 23.94 -5.72 -75.66
CA MET A 1 24.20 -5.80 -74.21
C MET A 1 23.36 -4.74 -73.52
N LEU A 2 22.20 -5.09 -72.99
CA LEU A 2 21.27 -4.18 -72.33
C LEU A 2 21.45 -4.33 -70.81
N LYS A 3 21.89 -3.26 -70.13
CA LYS A 3 22.13 -3.24 -68.68
C LYS A 3 20.78 -3.17 -67.94
N LEU A 4 20.49 -4.15 -67.09
CA LEU A 4 19.42 -4.07 -66.09
C LEU A 4 19.83 -3.08 -64.99
N LEU A 5 19.03 -2.03 -64.78
CA LEU A 5 19.01 -1.26 -63.54
C LEU A 5 17.97 -1.88 -62.61
N ALA A 6 18.42 -2.52 -61.53
CA ALA A 6 17.56 -2.91 -60.42
C ALA A 6 17.56 -1.77 -59.39
N LEU A 7 16.46 -1.00 -59.32
CA LEU A 7 16.19 -0.13 -58.18
C LEU A 7 15.62 -0.99 -57.04
N GLY A 8 16.42 -1.24 -56.01
CA GLY A 8 15.94 -1.78 -54.74
C GLY A 8 15.26 -0.69 -53.92
N LEU A 9 13.95 -0.77 -53.77
CA LEU A 9 13.19 0.04 -52.81
C LEU A 9 13.40 -0.58 -51.40
N SER A 10 14.29 -0.01 -50.62
CA SER A 10 14.42 -0.33 -49.20
C SER A 10 13.25 0.29 -48.43
N LEU A 11 12.24 -0.52 -48.11
CA LEU A 11 11.17 -0.15 -47.17
C LEU A 11 11.78 -0.02 -45.76
N LEU A 12 12.00 1.21 -45.33
CA LEU A 12 12.20 1.55 -43.92
C LEU A 12 10.88 1.33 -43.19
N ILE A 13 10.69 0.12 -42.63
CA ILE A 13 9.66 -0.11 -41.62
C ILE A 13 10.12 0.59 -40.35
N SER A 14 9.71 1.85 -40.17
CA SER A 14 9.75 2.50 -38.87
C SER A 14 8.90 1.66 -37.92
N HIS A 15 9.56 0.87 -37.07
CA HIS A 15 8.91 0.31 -35.89
C HIS A 15 8.57 1.50 -35.00
N ALA A 16 7.38 2.06 -35.16
CA ALA A 16 6.80 2.92 -34.15
C ALA A 16 6.66 2.03 -32.91
N GLN A 17 7.63 2.13 -31.99
CA GLN A 17 7.52 1.50 -30.69
C GLN A 17 6.20 2.01 -30.10
N ALA A 18 5.30 1.09 -29.78
CA ALA A 18 4.06 1.45 -29.10
C ALA A 18 4.44 2.26 -27.86
N ALA A 19 3.71 3.36 -27.61
CA ALA A 19 3.94 4.16 -26.42
C ALA A 19 3.91 3.24 -25.18
N PRO A 20 4.83 3.42 -24.22
CA PRO A 20 4.86 2.56 -23.05
C PRO A 20 3.54 2.64 -22.29
N ASP A 21 2.95 1.48 -21.99
CA ASP A 21 1.64 1.41 -21.34
C ASP A 21 1.77 1.43 -19.81
N ILE A 22 1.57 2.61 -19.23
CA ILE A 22 1.51 2.79 -17.77
C ILE A 22 0.10 2.60 -17.20
N ASN A 23 -0.92 2.32 -18.03
CA ASN A 23 -2.31 2.18 -17.59
C ASN A 23 -2.48 1.07 -16.55
N GLY A 24 -3.27 1.31 -15.51
CA GLY A 24 -3.60 0.37 -14.44
C GLY A 24 -2.95 0.71 -13.11
N ILE A 25 -2.90 -0.29 -12.22
CA ILE A 25 -2.48 -0.13 -10.83
C ILE A 25 -0.96 -0.35 -10.69
N TRP A 26 -0.35 0.45 -9.81
CA TRP A 26 1.04 0.35 -9.40
C TRP A 26 1.15 0.49 -7.87
N VAL A 27 1.88 -0.40 -7.21
CA VAL A 27 2.00 -0.46 -5.75
C VAL A 27 3.44 -0.24 -5.29
N ASN A 28 3.61 0.42 -4.15
CA ASN A 28 4.90 0.66 -3.53
C ASN A 28 5.43 -0.62 -2.86
N ARG A 29 6.05 -1.48 -3.66
CA ARG A 29 6.50 -2.80 -3.23
C ARG A 29 7.54 -2.75 -2.11
N ALA A 30 8.39 -1.72 -2.13
CA ALA A 30 9.44 -1.54 -1.12
C ALA A 30 8.86 -1.39 0.30
N LEU A 31 7.74 -0.69 0.46
CA LEU A 31 7.07 -0.57 1.75
C LEU A 31 6.49 -1.92 2.23
N ILE A 32 5.90 -2.70 1.33
CA ILE A 32 5.38 -4.04 1.65
C ILE A 32 6.52 -4.96 2.10
N ASP A 33 7.64 -4.95 1.38
CA ASP A 33 8.79 -5.79 1.69
C ASP A 33 9.48 -5.36 2.99
N ALA A 34 9.59 -4.06 3.26
CA ALA A 34 10.11 -3.53 4.52
C ALA A 34 9.23 -3.94 5.71
N ALA A 35 7.91 -3.81 5.59
CA ALA A 35 6.97 -4.25 6.62
C ALA A 35 7.08 -5.77 6.86
N ALA A 36 7.15 -6.59 5.81
CA ALA A 36 7.29 -8.04 5.92
C ALA A 36 8.52 -8.46 6.74
N GLN A 37 9.63 -7.73 6.59
CA GLN A 37 10.87 -7.91 7.33
C GLN A 37 10.82 -7.41 8.79
N GLY A 38 9.72 -6.79 9.21
CA GLY A 38 9.54 -6.27 10.57
C GLY A 38 9.93 -4.79 10.73
N GLY A 39 10.02 -4.04 9.63
CA GLY A 39 10.07 -2.58 9.68
C GLY A 39 8.76 -1.98 10.24
N PRO A 40 8.81 -0.71 10.69
CA PRO A 40 7.62 0.00 11.17
C PRO A 40 6.56 0.11 10.08
N LEU A 41 5.29 0.14 10.46
CA LEU A 41 4.19 0.31 9.50
C LEU A 41 3.96 1.76 9.09
N ASN A 42 4.40 2.72 9.89
CA ASN A 42 4.23 4.13 9.58
C ASN A 42 4.97 4.49 8.27
N THR A 43 4.21 4.90 7.26
CA THR A 43 4.72 5.24 5.92
C THR A 43 5.13 6.69 5.78
N ALA A 44 4.89 7.53 6.79
CA ALA A 44 5.28 8.93 6.86
C ALA A 44 4.90 9.73 5.60
N GLY A 45 3.65 9.62 5.15
CA GLY A 45 3.13 10.31 3.97
C GLY A 45 3.47 9.66 2.64
N ALA A 46 4.22 8.55 2.61
CA ALA A 46 4.61 7.91 1.37
C ALA A 46 3.39 7.43 0.56
N HIS A 47 3.38 7.71 -0.75
CA HIS A 47 2.35 7.13 -1.61
C HIS A 47 2.51 5.61 -1.69
N LEU A 48 1.38 4.92 -1.55
CA LEU A 48 1.26 3.47 -1.47
C LEU A 48 0.84 2.87 -2.82
N GLU A 49 -0.04 3.56 -3.53
CA GLU A 49 -0.69 3.05 -4.75
C GLU A 49 -0.98 4.19 -5.73
N TRP A 50 -0.75 3.91 -7.01
CA TRP A 50 -1.16 4.72 -8.15
C TRP A 50 -2.18 3.96 -9.02
N GLU A 51 -3.26 4.63 -9.42
CA GLU A 51 -4.14 4.24 -10.53
C GLU A 51 -3.82 5.16 -11.69
N ILE A 52 -3.55 4.60 -12.86
CA ILE A 52 -3.34 5.38 -14.06
C ILE A 52 -4.36 4.98 -15.11
N ASP A 53 -5.13 5.96 -15.57
CA ASP A 53 -6.05 5.81 -16.69
C ASP A 53 -5.59 6.70 -17.85
N THR A 54 -4.78 6.10 -18.73
CA THR A 54 -4.26 6.81 -19.91
C THR A 54 -5.34 7.12 -20.94
N ARG A 55 -6.49 6.42 -20.89
CA ARG A 55 -7.59 6.61 -21.84
C ARG A 55 -8.41 7.84 -21.47
N ASN A 56 -8.58 8.09 -20.18
CA ASN A 56 -9.27 9.25 -19.65
C ASN A 56 -8.33 10.40 -19.25
N ALA A 57 -7.01 10.24 -19.45
CA ALA A 57 -5.99 11.21 -19.05
C ALA A 57 -6.05 11.55 -17.55
N MET A 58 -6.24 10.54 -16.71
CA MET A 58 -6.40 10.69 -15.27
C MET A 58 -5.44 9.80 -14.50
N ALA A 59 -5.01 10.26 -13.33
CA ALA A 59 -4.27 9.45 -12.38
C ALA A 59 -4.75 9.72 -10.96
N ARG A 60 -4.76 8.67 -10.14
CA ARG A 60 -5.11 8.72 -8.72
C ARG A 60 -3.97 8.16 -7.90
N VAL A 61 -3.75 8.73 -6.72
CA VAL A 61 -2.72 8.29 -5.78
C VAL A 61 -3.31 8.21 -4.38
N SER A 62 -2.80 7.31 -3.55
CA SER A 62 -3.15 7.26 -2.13
C SER A 62 -1.91 7.04 -1.25
N ASN A 63 -1.88 7.70 -0.09
CA ASN A 63 -0.94 7.41 1.00
C ASN A 63 -1.59 6.56 2.12
N GLY A 64 -2.81 6.05 1.91
CA GLY A 64 -3.57 5.27 2.90
C GLY A 64 -4.45 6.10 3.83
N PHE A 65 -4.23 7.41 3.92
CA PHE A 65 -5.08 8.35 4.66
C PHE A 65 -5.82 9.29 3.70
N GLU A 66 -5.10 9.89 2.76
CA GLU A 66 -5.60 10.78 1.73
C GLU A 66 -5.56 10.12 0.34
N THR A 67 -6.33 10.70 -0.56
CA THR A 67 -6.32 10.37 -1.99
C THR A 67 -6.17 11.64 -2.80
N GLY A 68 -5.24 11.62 -3.76
CA GLY A 68 -5.12 12.65 -4.79
C GLY A 68 -5.68 12.14 -6.11
N GLU A 69 -6.31 13.02 -6.88
CA GLU A 69 -6.73 12.77 -8.26
C GLU A 69 -6.31 13.96 -9.12
N GLY A 70 -5.68 13.69 -10.27
CA GLY A 70 -5.12 14.74 -11.11
C GLY A 70 -4.99 14.38 -12.59
N GLN A 71 -4.87 15.40 -13.41
CA GLN A 71 -4.80 15.33 -14.87
C GLN A 71 -3.45 14.76 -15.31
N LEU A 72 -3.49 13.61 -16.00
CA LEU A 72 -2.31 12.93 -16.52
C LEU A 72 -1.96 13.46 -17.91
N ARG A 73 -0.72 13.90 -18.10
CA ARG A 73 -0.20 14.34 -19.40
C ARG A 73 1.15 13.69 -19.66
N GLN A 74 1.32 13.08 -20.83
CA GLN A 74 2.62 12.60 -21.28
C GLN A 74 3.46 13.79 -21.74
N THR A 75 4.64 13.97 -21.17
CA THR A 75 5.57 15.07 -21.48
C THR A 75 6.79 14.61 -22.27
N SER A 76 7.12 13.32 -22.22
CA SER A 76 8.12 12.65 -23.05
C SER A 76 7.76 11.17 -23.22
N PRO A 77 8.44 10.39 -24.10
CA PRO A 77 8.10 8.99 -24.36
C PRO A 77 7.90 8.13 -23.10
N ASP A 78 8.73 8.34 -22.08
CA ASP A 78 8.68 7.56 -20.83
C ASP A 78 8.34 8.43 -19.61
N THR A 79 7.83 9.65 -19.80
CA THR A 79 7.55 10.59 -18.69
C THR A 79 6.17 11.21 -18.78
N TRP A 80 5.50 11.26 -17.63
CA TRP A 80 4.19 11.86 -17.44
C TRP A 80 4.20 12.83 -16.26
N THR A 81 3.29 13.79 -16.30
CA THR A 81 2.97 14.66 -15.17
C THR A 81 1.53 14.43 -14.74
N VAL A 82 1.29 14.49 -13.44
CA VAL A 82 -0.04 14.48 -12.83
C VAL A 82 -0.27 15.83 -12.18
N ASP A 83 -1.15 16.63 -12.75
CA ASP A 83 -1.49 17.99 -12.29
C ASP A 83 -2.77 17.96 -11.45
N TYR A 84 -2.68 18.41 -10.20
CA TYR A 84 -3.80 18.50 -9.26
C TYR A 84 -4.44 19.89 -9.33
N ASP A 85 -4.99 20.24 -10.50
CA ASP A 85 -5.66 21.51 -10.78
C ASP A 85 -4.83 22.76 -10.39
N GLY A 86 -3.53 22.71 -10.62
CA GLY A 86 -2.58 23.79 -10.35
C GLY A 86 -2.07 23.88 -8.92
N HIS A 87 -2.52 23.02 -8.01
CA HIS A 87 -2.05 23.01 -6.62
C HIS A 87 -0.67 22.36 -6.46
N SER A 88 -0.43 21.28 -7.20
CA SER A 88 0.86 20.58 -7.23
C SER A 88 0.97 19.72 -8.50
N ILE A 89 2.20 19.26 -8.81
CA ILE A 89 2.45 18.40 -9.97
C ILE A 89 3.41 17.28 -9.60
N ASN A 90 2.95 16.02 -9.66
CA ASN A 90 3.83 14.84 -9.59
C ASN A 90 4.40 14.53 -10.97
N THR A 91 5.67 14.13 -11.03
CA THR A 91 6.28 13.60 -12.26
C THR A 91 6.50 12.10 -12.12
N LEU A 92 5.98 11.34 -13.08
CA LEU A 92 6.10 9.89 -13.18
C LEU A 92 6.99 9.54 -14.36
N ARG A 93 7.88 8.57 -14.20
CA ARG A 93 8.72 8.04 -15.28
C ARG A 93 8.64 6.53 -15.31
N LEU A 94 8.48 5.95 -16.49
CA LEU A 94 8.61 4.50 -16.66
C LEU A 94 10.08 4.16 -16.90
N GLU A 95 10.64 3.30 -16.06
CA GLU A 95 12.00 2.77 -16.19
C GLU A 95 11.94 1.24 -16.15
N GLY A 96 11.98 0.60 -17.33
CA GLY A 96 11.78 -0.84 -17.45
C GLY A 96 10.39 -1.27 -16.97
N GLU A 97 10.34 -2.10 -15.93
CA GLU A 97 9.09 -2.58 -15.30
C GLU A 97 8.67 -1.75 -14.08
N GLN A 98 9.30 -0.59 -13.85
CA GLN A 98 9.06 0.25 -12.70
C GLN A 98 8.45 1.59 -13.11
N LEU A 99 7.49 2.04 -12.31
CA LEU A 99 7.01 3.41 -12.35
C LEU A 99 7.71 4.19 -11.23
N ILE A 100 8.48 5.21 -11.61
CA ILE A 100 9.23 6.06 -10.70
C ILE A 100 8.48 7.38 -10.53
N GLN A 101 8.04 7.68 -9.31
CA GLN A 101 7.66 9.04 -8.95
C GLN A 101 8.92 9.81 -8.58
N LEU A 102 9.24 10.84 -9.35
CA LEU A 102 10.43 11.67 -9.10
C LEU A 102 10.28 12.44 -7.79
N ALA A 103 11.43 12.72 -7.17
CA ALA A 103 11.49 13.53 -5.95
C ALA A 103 10.96 14.96 -6.20
N GLN A 104 10.35 15.52 -5.17
CA GLN A 104 9.95 16.92 -5.07
C GLN A 104 10.58 17.54 -3.82
N ALA A 105 10.31 18.83 -3.58
CA ALA A 105 10.87 19.56 -2.42
C ALA A 105 10.64 18.85 -1.07
N HIS A 106 9.51 18.15 -0.89
CA HIS A 106 9.13 17.51 0.38
C HIS A 106 8.79 16.02 0.26
N THR A 107 8.91 15.45 -0.93
CA THR A 107 8.56 14.05 -1.19
C THR A 107 9.77 13.38 -1.82
N PRO A 108 10.36 12.35 -1.21
CA PRO A 108 11.47 11.63 -1.81
C PRO A 108 11.02 10.91 -3.09
N GLN A 109 11.98 10.49 -3.90
CA GLN A 109 11.69 9.62 -5.03
C GLN A 109 11.09 8.29 -4.52
N GLN A 110 10.08 7.78 -5.23
CA GLN A 110 9.40 6.52 -4.90
C GLN A 110 9.30 5.62 -6.11
N THR A 111 9.39 4.32 -5.87
CA THR A 111 9.35 3.29 -6.92
C THR A 111 8.12 2.41 -6.73
N PHE A 112 7.39 2.20 -7.82
CA PHE A 112 6.19 1.39 -7.85
C PHE A 112 6.31 0.28 -8.88
N HIS A 113 5.65 -0.83 -8.59
CA HIS A 113 5.62 -2.02 -9.42
C HIS A 113 4.18 -2.41 -9.70
N ARG A 114 3.96 -3.14 -10.80
CA ARG A 114 2.67 -3.83 -10.98
C ARG A 114 2.40 -4.75 -9.79
N PRO A 115 1.14 -4.85 -9.33
CA PRO A 115 0.80 -5.78 -8.27
C PRO A 115 1.05 -7.23 -8.73
N ILE A 116 1.56 -8.07 -7.83
CA ILE A 116 1.82 -9.49 -8.12
C ILE A 116 0.50 -10.23 -8.37
N GLU A 117 -0.51 -9.92 -7.56
CA GLU A 117 -1.86 -10.43 -7.74
C GLU A 117 -2.66 -9.50 -8.65
N VAL A 118 -3.39 -10.08 -9.58
CA VAL A 118 -4.28 -9.32 -10.47
C VAL A 118 -5.38 -8.68 -9.62
N PRO A 119 -5.55 -7.33 -9.66
CA PRO A 119 -6.61 -6.66 -8.93
C PRO A 119 -7.98 -7.21 -9.34
N THR A 120 -8.85 -7.45 -8.35
CA THR A 120 -10.22 -7.87 -8.62
C THR A 120 -10.96 -6.75 -9.36
N ALA A 121 -11.64 -7.08 -10.47
CA ALA A 121 -12.45 -6.12 -11.20
C ALA A 121 -13.50 -5.49 -10.27
N GLY A 122 -13.56 -4.15 -10.22
CA GLY A 122 -14.45 -3.41 -9.33
C GLY A 122 -14.04 -3.38 -7.85
N ALA A 123 -12.81 -3.82 -7.52
CA ALA A 123 -12.28 -3.64 -6.16
C ALA A 123 -12.28 -2.16 -5.77
N LYS A 124 -12.49 -1.89 -4.48
CA LYS A 124 -12.38 -0.53 -3.94
C LYS A 124 -10.98 0.02 -4.25
N TRP A 125 -10.92 1.26 -4.73
CA TRP A 125 -9.66 2.00 -4.92
C TRP A 125 -8.79 1.96 -3.64
N GLY A 126 -7.48 1.82 -3.79
CA GLY A 126 -6.52 1.74 -2.69
C GLY A 126 -6.49 0.38 -1.97
N SER A 127 -7.30 -0.60 -2.39
CA SER A 127 -7.32 -1.92 -1.73
C SER A 127 -6.22 -2.87 -2.18
N THR A 128 -5.52 -2.60 -3.30
CA THR A 128 -4.53 -3.52 -3.86
C THR A 128 -3.28 -3.56 -2.98
N PHE A 129 -2.72 -2.39 -2.66
CA PHE A 129 -1.63 -2.26 -1.70
C PHE A 129 -2.02 -2.84 -0.35
N ARG A 130 -3.21 -2.51 0.16
CA ARG A 130 -3.70 -2.99 1.47
C ARG A 130 -3.73 -4.52 1.53
N LYS A 131 -4.29 -5.18 0.51
CA LYS A 131 -4.32 -6.65 0.44
C LYS A 131 -2.93 -7.27 0.40
N ALA A 132 -2.03 -6.69 -0.41
CA ALA A 132 -0.67 -7.17 -0.52
C ALA A 132 0.10 -7.00 0.81
N LEU A 133 -0.07 -5.87 1.49
CA LEU A 133 0.48 -5.63 2.83
C LEU A 133 -0.07 -6.61 3.86
N ASN A 134 -1.40 -6.78 3.91
CA ASN A 134 -2.05 -7.69 4.83
C ASN A 134 -1.52 -9.11 4.67
N THR A 135 -1.40 -9.57 3.42
CA THR A 135 -0.83 -10.89 3.07
C THR A 135 0.61 -11.04 3.57
N ALA A 136 1.45 -10.03 3.32
CA ALA A 136 2.87 -10.07 3.68
C ALA A 136 3.12 -9.95 5.19
N TYR A 137 2.31 -9.16 5.88
CA TYR A 137 2.56 -8.76 7.27
C TYR A 137 1.91 -9.70 8.29
N LEU A 138 0.56 -9.77 8.31
CA LEU A 138 -0.19 -10.62 9.26
C LEU A 138 -0.75 -11.89 8.61
N GLY A 139 -0.88 -11.95 7.29
CA GLY A 139 -1.61 -13.01 6.59
C GLY A 139 -1.16 -14.43 6.96
N GLY A 140 -2.14 -15.32 7.07
CA GLY A 140 -1.94 -16.74 7.33
C GLY A 140 -2.40 -17.19 8.71
N GLN A 141 -1.98 -18.40 9.09
CA GLN A 141 -2.37 -19.06 10.34
C GLN A 141 -1.44 -18.66 11.49
N TRP A 142 -2.04 -18.47 12.65
CA TRP A 142 -1.37 -18.18 13.91
C TRP A 142 -1.99 -19.02 15.02
N ARG A 143 -1.29 -19.14 16.14
CA ARG A 143 -1.77 -19.77 17.36
C ARG A 143 -1.70 -18.80 18.53
N ILE A 144 -2.74 -18.78 19.37
CA ILE A 144 -2.75 -18.04 20.62
C ILE A 144 -1.90 -18.81 21.63
N THR A 145 -0.77 -18.25 22.02
CA THR A 145 0.13 -18.88 23.00
C THR A 145 -0.11 -18.35 24.42
N GLN A 146 -0.63 -17.12 24.54
CA GLN A 146 -1.08 -16.53 25.79
C GLN A 146 -2.26 -15.57 25.54
N GLY A 147 -3.16 -15.48 26.53
CA GLY A 147 -4.33 -14.61 26.48
C GLY A 147 -5.65 -15.36 26.34
N PRO A 148 -6.78 -14.65 26.20
CA PRO A 148 -8.07 -15.25 25.88
C PRO A 148 -7.99 -16.13 24.62
N GLY A 149 -8.50 -17.36 24.68
CA GLY A 149 -8.41 -18.34 23.58
C GLY A 149 -7.07 -19.08 23.49
N THR A 150 -6.26 -19.11 24.57
CA THR A 150 -4.97 -19.83 24.55
C THR A 150 -5.11 -21.28 24.05
N GLY A 151 -4.30 -21.64 23.07
CA GLY A 151 -4.34 -22.93 22.37
C GLY A 151 -5.04 -22.87 21.02
N ASP A 152 -5.92 -21.90 20.80
CA ASP A 152 -6.72 -21.80 19.58
C ASP A 152 -5.88 -21.32 18.38
N ALA A 153 -6.29 -21.79 17.21
CA ALA A 153 -5.81 -21.28 15.93
C ALA A 153 -6.60 -20.05 15.51
N LEU A 154 -5.91 -19.06 14.94
CA LEU A 154 -6.53 -17.91 14.31
C LEU A 154 -5.94 -17.67 12.92
N VAL A 155 -6.70 -16.97 12.08
CA VAL A 155 -6.30 -16.67 10.70
C VAL A 155 -6.52 -15.20 10.42
N PHE A 156 -5.46 -14.52 9.96
CA PHE A 156 -5.57 -13.21 9.34
C PHE A 156 -5.61 -13.37 7.83
N THR A 157 -6.54 -12.66 7.19
CA THR A 157 -6.82 -12.75 5.75
C THR A 157 -6.45 -11.45 5.03
N ALA A 158 -6.14 -11.54 3.73
CA ALA A 158 -5.71 -10.39 2.94
C ALA A 158 -6.75 -9.26 2.89
N ASP A 159 -8.04 -9.59 2.94
CA ASP A 159 -9.16 -8.66 2.95
C ASP A 159 -9.43 -8.01 4.30
N GLY A 160 -8.57 -8.23 5.30
CA GLY A 160 -8.68 -7.57 6.61
C GLY A 160 -9.64 -8.29 7.56
N ARG A 161 -9.98 -9.56 7.32
CA ARG A 161 -10.74 -10.37 8.30
C ARG A 161 -9.82 -11.14 9.22
N VAL A 162 -10.28 -11.35 10.45
CA VAL A 162 -9.67 -12.26 11.41
C VAL A 162 -10.71 -13.26 11.90
N SER A 163 -10.30 -14.51 12.06
CA SER A 163 -11.13 -15.58 12.65
C SER A 163 -10.35 -16.30 13.75
N GLY A 164 -11.02 -16.72 14.81
CA GLY A 164 -10.39 -17.42 15.94
C GLY A 164 -9.87 -16.51 17.06
N LEU A 165 -9.83 -15.19 16.83
CA LEU A 165 -9.63 -14.21 17.90
C LEU A 165 -10.99 -13.93 18.56
N PRO A 166 -11.13 -14.03 19.90
CA PRO A 166 -12.41 -13.83 20.58
C PRO A 166 -13.09 -12.50 20.22
N ASP A 167 -14.38 -12.58 19.88
CA ASP A 167 -15.28 -11.47 19.52
C ASP A 167 -14.79 -10.55 18.39
N THR A 168 -13.73 -10.89 17.67
CA THR A 168 -13.13 -10.05 16.62
C THR A 168 -13.32 -10.69 15.25
N VAL A 169 -13.80 -9.90 14.29
CA VAL A 169 -14.10 -10.36 12.93
C VAL A 169 -13.27 -9.64 11.86
N SER A 170 -12.74 -8.45 12.15
CA SER A 170 -11.89 -7.72 11.22
C SER A 170 -10.76 -6.95 11.90
N TYR A 171 -9.73 -6.65 11.12
CA TYR A 171 -8.56 -5.89 11.52
C TYR A 171 -8.16 -4.90 10.44
N GLU A 172 -7.62 -3.75 10.87
CA GLU A 172 -7.00 -2.79 9.97
C GLU A 172 -5.66 -2.31 10.55
N LEU A 173 -4.60 -2.46 9.76
CA LEU A 173 -3.27 -1.94 10.09
C LEU A 173 -3.21 -0.44 9.85
N CYS A 174 -2.82 0.34 10.85
CA CYS A 174 -2.59 1.76 10.65
C CYS A 174 -1.26 2.00 9.94
N LEU A 175 -1.29 2.80 8.86
CA LEU A 175 -0.11 3.10 8.04
C LEU A 175 0.28 4.58 8.11
N ASP A 176 -0.69 5.47 8.28
CA ASP A 176 -0.47 6.90 8.23
C ASP A 176 -1.63 7.66 8.91
N GLY A 177 -1.51 8.98 8.96
CA GLY A 177 -2.51 9.88 9.52
C GLY A 177 -2.59 9.79 11.05
N ASP A 178 -3.74 10.17 11.58
CA ASP A 178 -3.93 10.29 13.03
C ASP A 178 -3.72 8.96 13.77
N CYS A 179 -4.14 7.82 13.21
CA CYS A 179 -3.94 6.55 13.90
C CYS A 179 -2.45 6.18 14.08
N ALA A 180 -1.57 6.70 13.20
CA ALA A 180 -0.13 6.40 13.22
C ALA A 180 0.61 7.34 14.16
N SER A 181 0.14 8.58 14.30
CA SER A 181 0.71 9.57 15.22
C SER A 181 0.26 9.35 16.67
N GLN A 182 -0.96 8.84 16.88
CA GLN A 182 -1.54 8.61 18.21
C GLN A 182 -0.86 7.48 19.00
N GLY A 183 -0.18 6.54 18.34
CA GLY A 183 0.42 5.35 18.95
C GLY A 183 1.68 5.59 19.79
N ALA A 184 2.09 6.85 20.01
CA ALA A 184 3.31 7.22 20.74
C ALA A 184 4.58 6.48 20.26
N GLY A 185 4.69 6.24 18.95
CA GLY A 185 5.80 5.51 18.32
C GLY A 185 5.60 3.99 18.22
N HIS A 186 4.47 3.46 18.65
CA HIS A 186 4.08 2.07 18.44
C HIS A 186 3.17 1.92 17.21
N ASP A 187 3.27 0.77 16.53
CA ASP A 187 2.32 0.41 15.49
C ASP A 187 0.94 0.13 16.13
N THR A 188 -0.11 0.63 15.48
CA THR A 188 -1.50 0.46 15.93
C THR A 188 -2.29 -0.34 14.90
N MET A 189 -3.28 -1.08 15.39
CA MET A 189 -4.28 -1.71 14.54
C MET A 189 -5.67 -1.50 15.12
N TYR A 190 -6.67 -1.34 14.27
CA TYR A 190 -8.05 -1.36 14.68
C TYR A 190 -8.54 -2.81 14.66
N LEU A 191 -9.09 -3.30 15.77
CA LEU A 191 -9.77 -4.60 15.83
C LEU A 191 -11.25 -4.35 16.03
N SER A 192 -12.10 -4.99 15.22
CA SER A 192 -13.54 -4.81 15.31
C SER A 192 -14.31 -6.11 15.35
N THR A 193 -15.41 -6.04 16.08
CA THR A 193 -16.56 -6.95 16.06
C THR A 193 -17.48 -6.55 14.89
N GLU A 194 -18.66 -7.18 14.75
CA GLU A 194 -19.66 -6.72 13.78
C GLU A 194 -20.29 -5.36 14.14
N ALA A 195 -20.22 -4.94 15.41
CA ALA A 195 -20.94 -3.77 15.92
C ALA A 195 -20.04 -2.61 16.35
N GLN A 196 -18.82 -2.89 16.81
CA GLN A 196 -17.90 -1.90 17.35
C GLN A 196 -16.45 -2.34 17.12
N GLY A 197 -15.51 -1.44 17.35
CA GLY A 197 -14.10 -1.79 17.40
C GLY A 197 -13.29 -0.77 18.16
N ASP A 198 -12.08 -1.17 18.50
CA ASP A 198 -11.15 -0.41 19.30
C ASP A 198 -9.76 -0.41 18.66
N THR A 199 -8.98 0.63 18.95
CA THR A 199 -7.57 0.69 18.57
C THR A 199 -6.74 -0.11 19.56
N TRP A 200 -5.81 -0.90 19.05
CA TRP A 200 -4.88 -1.73 19.78
C TRP A 200 -3.45 -1.36 19.41
N ILE A 201 -2.54 -1.48 20.36
CA ILE A 201 -1.10 -1.38 20.09
C ILE A 201 -0.57 -2.80 19.89
N PHE A 202 0.36 -2.97 18.95
CA PHE A 202 0.99 -4.27 18.76
C PHE A 202 2.48 -4.17 18.46
N VAL A 203 3.16 -5.29 18.69
CA VAL A 203 4.58 -5.45 18.39
C VAL A 203 4.76 -6.78 17.66
N ARG A 204 5.29 -6.72 16.43
CA ARG A 204 5.64 -7.92 15.66
C ARG A 204 7.15 -8.14 15.66
N LYS A 205 7.58 -9.34 16.08
CA LYS A 205 8.99 -9.78 16.05
C LYS A 205 9.07 -11.13 15.33
N GLY A 206 9.35 -11.09 14.03
CA GLY A 206 9.41 -12.28 13.19
C GLY A 206 8.07 -13.03 13.18
N LYS A 207 8.05 -14.20 13.83
CA LYS A 207 6.84 -15.05 13.96
C LYS A 207 5.99 -14.76 15.19
N GLN A 208 6.42 -13.86 16.07
CA GLN A 208 5.66 -13.48 17.26
C GLN A 208 4.93 -12.16 17.05
N LEU A 209 3.70 -12.08 17.54
CA LEU A 209 2.89 -10.88 17.57
C LEU A 209 2.33 -10.70 18.98
N GLU A 210 2.69 -9.60 19.61
CA GLU A 210 2.15 -9.16 20.91
C GLU A 210 1.09 -8.10 20.66
N ILE A 211 -0.08 -8.23 21.27
CA ILE A 211 -1.18 -7.27 21.16
C ILE A 211 -1.52 -6.76 22.56
N PHE A 212 -1.54 -5.44 22.72
CA PHE A 212 -1.70 -4.72 23.97
C PHE A 212 -2.94 -3.85 23.90
N GLN A 213 -3.68 -3.80 25.01
CA GLN A 213 -4.74 -2.80 25.16
C GLN A 213 -4.15 -1.41 24.97
N ALA A 214 -4.74 -0.60 24.10
CA ALA A 214 -4.36 0.80 23.99
C ALA A 214 -5.00 1.60 25.13
N VAL A 215 -4.20 2.34 25.88
CA VAL A 215 -4.69 3.22 26.96
C VAL A 215 -4.56 4.66 26.49
N ASN A 216 -5.68 5.36 26.36
CA ASN A 216 -5.68 6.79 26.05
C ASN A 216 -5.30 7.60 27.30
N THR A 217 -4.21 8.35 27.22
CA THR A 217 -3.73 9.23 28.30
C THR A 217 -4.06 10.70 28.08
N ALA A 218 -4.66 11.03 26.94
CA ALA A 218 -5.09 12.39 26.62
C ALA A 218 -6.39 12.76 27.35
N GLN A 219 -6.61 14.05 27.55
CA GLN A 219 -7.90 14.56 28.02
C GLN A 219 -8.99 14.39 26.94
N ALA A 220 -10.26 14.53 27.34
CA ALA A 220 -11.40 14.29 26.44
C ALA A 220 -11.47 15.26 25.24
N ASP A 221 -10.84 16.44 25.35
CA ASP A 221 -10.75 17.48 24.34
C ASP A 221 -9.40 17.53 23.61
N GLU A 222 -8.51 16.58 23.91
CA GLU A 222 -7.20 16.44 23.27
C GLU A 222 -7.20 15.33 22.21
N VAL A 223 -6.28 15.43 21.25
CA VAL A 223 -6.00 14.33 20.32
C VAL A 223 -5.56 13.11 21.13
N PRO A 224 -6.12 11.90 20.89
CA PRO A 224 -5.77 10.71 21.64
C PRO A 224 -4.26 10.47 21.71
N GLN A 225 -3.77 10.04 22.87
CA GLN A 225 -2.39 9.60 23.06
C GLN A 225 -2.43 8.19 23.61
N LEU A 226 -2.09 7.22 22.78
CA LEU A 226 -2.22 5.81 23.08
C LEU A 226 -0.89 5.26 23.59
N THR A 227 -0.92 4.65 24.77
CA THR A 227 0.22 3.94 25.34
C THR A 227 -0.10 2.45 25.54
N PRO A 228 0.91 1.55 25.48
CA PRO A 228 0.67 0.13 25.71
C PRO A 228 0.23 -0.11 27.15
N GLY A 229 -0.98 -0.64 27.32
CA GLY A 229 -1.47 -1.20 28.57
C GLY A 229 -1.07 -2.67 28.74
N PRO A 230 -1.85 -3.47 29.49
CA PRO A 230 -1.61 -4.89 29.62
C PRO A 230 -1.63 -5.63 28.28
N ARG A 231 -0.70 -6.57 28.09
CA ARG A 231 -0.70 -7.49 26.95
C ARG A 231 -1.94 -8.39 27.03
N GLN A 232 -2.77 -8.35 26.01
CA GLN A 232 -3.96 -9.20 25.91
C GLN A 232 -3.65 -10.50 25.18
N TRP A 233 -2.83 -10.46 24.12
CA TRP A 233 -2.49 -11.65 23.35
C TRP A 233 -1.00 -11.76 23.04
N LEU A 234 -0.49 -12.98 23.06
CA LEU A 234 0.76 -13.37 22.43
C LEU A 234 0.46 -14.45 21.38
N LEU A 235 0.78 -14.17 20.14
CA LEU A 235 0.48 -15.02 19.00
C LEU A 235 1.77 -15.52 18.35
N GLU A 236 1.73 -16.74 17.82
CA GLU A 236 2.83 -17.35 17.09
C GLU A 236 2.37 -17.80 15.69
N LYS A 237 3.04 -17.31 14.64
CA LYS A 237 2.78 -17.65 13.25
C LYS A 237 3.16 -19.10 12.97
N GLN A 238 2.25 -19.87 12.36
CA GLN A 238 2.45 -21.29 12.05
C GLN A 238 3.16 -21.46 10.70
#